data_AF-A0A7X4ISG0-F1
#
_entry.id   AF-A0A7X4ISG0-F1
#
_cell.length_a   1.000
_cell.length_b   1.000
_cell.length_c   1.000
_cell.angle_alpha   90.00
_cell.angle_beta   90.00
_cell.angle_gamma   90.00
#
_symmetry.space_group_name_H-M   'P 1'
#
loop_
_entity.id
_entity.type
_entity.pdbx_description
1 polymer ?
#
loop_
_entity_poly.entity_id
_entity_poly.type
_entity_poly.pdbx_seq_one_letter_code
_entity_poly.pdbx_strand_id
1 'polypeptide(L)'
;MTTPEAETRRALARLRRAIEKARREIRGLRDLLDQTEAEGYPADDYAEMDAHLSAVTDLVSREQSRQQAKILRSGGIGANRLRRSTNPFGRVSGDGGR
;
A
#
# COMPACT_ATOMS: atom_id res chain seq x y z
N MET A 1 -16.86 -0.82 -11.75
CA MET A 1 -15.73 -0.02 -12.25
C MET A 1 -14.85 0.38 -11.08
N THR A 2 -13.54 0.24 -11.23
CA THR A 2 -12.54 0.83 -10.33
C THR A 2 -12.39 2.31 -10.66
N THR A 3 -12.20 3.16 -9.66
CA THR A 3 -11.90 4.58 -9.90
C THR A 3 -10.40 4.77 -10.08
N PRO A 4 -9.94 5.80 -10.83
CA PRO A 4 -8.51 6.10 -10.97
C PRO A 4 -7.77 6.20 -9.63
N GLU A 5 -8.42 6.71 -8.57
CA GLU A 5 -7.85 6.80 -7.22
C GLU A 5 -7.67 5.42 -6.58
N ALA A 6 -8.62 4.50 -6.79
CA ALA A 6 -8.51 3.13 -6.30
C ALA A 6 -7.37 2.38 -7.00
N GLU A 7 -7.19 2.61 -8.30
CA GLU A 7 -6.08 2.03 -9.09
C GLU A 7 -4.74 2.61 -8.67
N THR A 8 -4.67 3.93 -8.46
CA THR A 8 -3.46 4.62 -7.97
C THR A 8 -3.03 4.06 -6.61
N ARG A 9 -3.96 3.92 -5.65
CA ARG A 9 -3.64 3.32 -4.33
C ARG A 9 -3.13 1.89 -4.45
N ARG A 10 -3.75 1.08 -5.30
CA ARG A 10 -3.30 -0.31 -5.55
C ARG A 10 -1.92 -0.34 -6.21
N ALA A 11 -1.65 0.56 -7.15
CA ALA A 11 -0.34 0.68 -7.79
C ALA A 11 0.74 1.06 -6.78
N LEU A 12 0.49 2.08 -5.95
CA LEU A 12 1.40 2.50 -4.87
C LEU A 12 1.66 1.37 -3.86
N ALA A 13 0.64 0.63 -3.46
CA ALA A 13 0.79 -0.50 -2.54
C ALA A 13 1.59 -1.65 -3.15
N ARG A 14 1.36 -1.97 -4.44
CA ARG A 14 2.15 -2.97 -5.16
C ARG A 14 3.61 -2.56 -5.30
N LEU A 15 3.86 -1.31 -5.68
CA LEU A 15 5.21 -0.77 -5.81
C LEU A 15 5.97 -0.82 -4.48
N ARG A 16 5.34 -0.39 -3.38
CA ARG A 16 5.93 -0.49 -2.04
C ARG A 16 6.38 -1.91 -1.70
N ARG A 17 5.50 -2.90 -1.89
CA ARG A 17 5.82 -4.31 -1.63
C ARG A 17 6.96 -4.82 -2.51
N ALA A 18 7.01 -4.40 -3.76
CA ALA A 18 8.08 -4.76 -4.68
C ALA A 18 9.43 -4.20 -4.22
N ILE A 19 9.46 -2.95 -3.77
CA ILE A 19 10.68 -2.31 -3.23
C ILE A 19 11.13 -2.98 -1.93
N GLU A 20 10.20 -3.24 -1.00
CA GLU A 20 10.48 -3.94 0.25
C GLU A 20 11.08 -5.33 -0.02
N LYS A 21 10.53 -6.06 -1.00
CA LYS A 21 11.08 -7.35 -1.42
C LYS A 21 12.48 -7.18 -2.04
N ALA A 22 12.64 -6.28 -3.00
CA ALA A 22 13.93 -6.04 -3.66
C ALA A 22 15.04 -5.72 -2.65
N ARG A 23 14.75 -4.86 -1.67
CA ARG A 23 15.68 -4.50 -0.59
C ARG A 23 16.10 -5.72 0.23
N ARG A 24 15.16 -6.62 0.55
CA ARG A 24 15.46 -7.86 1.28
C ARG A 24 16.36 -8.79 0.47
N GLU A 25 16.06 -8.99 -0.80
CA GLU A 25 16.86 -9.85 -1.68
C GLU A 25 18.28 -9.28 -1.87
N ILE A 26 18.41 -7.96 -2.08
CA ILE A 26 19.71 -7.28 -2.20
C ILE A 26 20.53 -7.42 -0.92
N ARG A 27 19.91 -7.30 0.25
CA ARG A 27 20.60 -7.53 1.53
C ARG A 27 21.10 -8.97 1.64
N GLY A 28 20.28 -9.95 1.29
CA GLY A 28 20.69 -11.35 1.27
C GLY A 28 21.86 -11.60 0.31
N LEU A 29 21.83 -10.98 -0.88
CA LEU A 29 22.93 -11.05 -1.84
C LEU A 29 24.21 -10.41 -1.31
N ARG A 30 24.11 -9.23 -0.69
CA ARG A 30 25.24 -8.58 0.00
C ARG A 30 25.87 -9.51 1.03
N ASP A 31 25.06 -10.07 1.93
CA ASP A 31 25.57 -10.90 3.02
C ASP A 31 26.28 -12.15 2.49
N LEU A 32 25.82 -12.72 1.37
CA LEU A 32 26.47 -13.85 0.70
C LEU A 32 27.79 -13.46 0.03
N LEU A 33 27.81 -12.36 -0.72
CA LEU A 33 29.01 -11.92 -1.42
C LEU A 33 30.11 -11.45 -0.46
N ASP A 34 29.74 -10.76 0.61
CA ASP A 34 30.67 -10.35 1.68
C ASP A 34 31.40 -11.57 2.29
N GLN A 35 30.67 -12.69 2.48
CA GLN A 35 31.24 -13.94 2.98
C GLN A 35 32.14 -14.66 1.97
N THR A 36 31.87 -14.53 0.67
CA THR A 36 32.59 -15.29 -0.36
C THR A 36 33.75 -14.54 -0.99
N GLU A 37 33.69 -13.21 -1.08
CA GLU A 37 34.61 -12.41 -1.90
C GLU A 37 35.65 -11.60 -1.10
N ALA A 38 35.52 -11.49 0.23
CA ALA A 38 36.45 -10.87 1.19
C ALA A 38 37.06 -9.50 0.79
N GLU A 39 37.95 -9.46 -0.20
CA GLU A 39 38.62 -8.25 -0.73
C GLU A 39 38.02 -7.70 -2.04
N GLY A 40 37.12 -8.45 -2.71
CA GLY A 40 36.53 -8.06 -4.00
C GLY A 40 35.11 -7.50 -3.93
N TYR A 41 34.48 -7.54 -2.76
CA TYR A 41 33.07 -7.18 -2.60
C TYR A 41 32.85 -5.66 -2.81
N PRO A 42 32.02 -5.24 -3.79
CA PRO A 42 31.78 -3.82 -4.07
C PRO A 42 30.78 -3.22 -3.06
N ALA A 43 31.20 -3.07 -1.81
CA ALA A 43 30.35 -2.62 -0.71
C ALA A 43 29.67 -1.27 -0.99
N ASP A 44 30.37 -0.36 -1.67
CA ASP A 44 29.88 0.98 -2.00
C ASP A 44 28.71 0.93 -2.99
N ASP A 45 28.78 0.09 -4.04
CA ASP A 45 27.71 -0.07 -5.03
C ASP A 45 26.42 -0.57 -4.37
N TYR A 46 26.54 -1.52 -3.44
CA TYR A 46 25.39 -2.04 -2.69
C TYR A 46 24.83 -1.03 -1.69
N ALA A 47 25.68 -0.19 -1.09
CA ALA A 47 25.26 0.90 -0.22
C ALA A 47 24.50 1.99 -1.00
N GLU A 48 25.01 2.37 -2.17
CA GLU A 48 24.34 3.32 -3.08
C GLU A 48 22.97 2.78 -3.53
N MET A 49 22.90 1.50 -3.88
CA MET A 49 21.63 0.87 -4.24
C MET A 49 20.61 0.85 -3.09
N ASP A 50 21.02 0.61 -1.83
CA ASP A 50 20.13 0.73 -0.67
C ASP A 50 19.64 2.17 -0.49
N ALA A 51 20.51 3.17 -0.70
CA ALA A 51 20.15 4.59 -0.64
C ALA A 51 19.09 4.95 -1.69
N HIS A 52 19.25 4.49 -2.93
CA HIS A 52 18.26 4.67 -3.99
C HIS A 52 16.91 4.02 -3.64
N LEU A 53 16.92 2.77 -3.17
CA LEU A 53 15.69 2.08 -2.76
C LEU A 53 15.00 2.79 -1.58
N SER A 54 15.78 3.35 -0.66
CA SER A 54 15.25 4.19 0.43
C SER A 54 14.57 5.44 -0.13
N ALA A 55 15.21 6.16 -1.06
CA ALA A 55 14.65 7.36 -1.68
C ALA A 55 13.33 7.07 -2.43
N VAL A 56 13.26 5.92 -3.14
CA VAL A 56 12.02 5.49 -3.79
C VAL A 56 10.95 5.12 -2.76
N THR A 57 11.30 4.45 -1.68
CA THR A 57 10.38 4.12 -0.57
C THR A 57 9.77 5.38 0.04
N ASP A 58 10.59 6.41 0.27
CA ASP A 58 10.15 7.69 0.82
C ASP A 58 9.21 8.41 -0.15
N LEU A 59 9.53 8.41 -1.46
CA LEU A 59 8.65 8.96 -2.48
C LEU A 59 7.28 8.28 -2.47
N VAL A 60 7.24 6.94 -2.47
CA VAL A 60 5.99 6.18 -2.43
C VAL A 60 5.20 6.49 -1.16
N SER A 61 5.86 6.63 -0.02
CA SER A 61 5.22 6.95 1.27
C SER A 61 4.62 8.37 1.28
N ARG A 62 5.33 9.35 0.69
CA ARG A 62 4.80 10.71 0.49
C ARG A 62 3.58 10.70 -0.43
N GLU A 63 3.62 9.97 -1.53
CA GLU A 63 2.48 9.88 -2.45
C GLU A 63 1.27 9.18 -1.85
N GLN A 64 1.47 8.11 -1.06
CA GLN A 64 0.39 7.47 -0.30
C GLN A 64 -0.28 8.46 0.66
N SER A 65 0.52 9.23 1.40
CA SER A 65 0.04 10.26 2.32
C SER A 65 -0.72 11.37 1.58
N ARG A 66 -0.22 11.84 0.43
CA ARG A 66 -0.88 12.85 -0.41
C ARG A 66 -2.23 12.36 -0.93
N GLN A 67 -2.32 11.11 -1.38
CA GLN A 67 -3.58 10.50 -1.84
C GLN A 67 -4.59 10.38 -0.69
N GLN A 68 -4.14 9.93 0.48
CA GLN A 68 -5.00 9.87 1.66
C GLN A 68 -5.53 11.25 2.08
N ALA A 69 -4.66 12.27 2.07
CA ALA A 69 -5.05 13.64 2.38
C ALA A 69 -6.02 14.25 1.35
N LYS A 70 -5.91 13.88 0.06
CA LYS A 70 -6.90 14.27 -0.96
C LYS A 70 -8.26 13.66 -0.66
N ILE A 71 -8.32 12.36 -0.36
CA ILE A 71 -9.56 11.66 0.01
C ILE A 71 -10.22 12.29 1.24
N LEU A 72 -9.44 12.66 2.26
CA LEU A 72 -9.97 13.30 3.46
C LEU A 72 -10.52 14.71 3.18
N ARG A 73 -9.86 15.49 2.32
CA ARG A 73 -10.27 16.86 1.96
C ARG A 73 -11.46 16.91 0.99
N SER A 74 -11.59 15.95 0.08
CA SER A 74 -12.61 15.94 -0.97
C SER A 74 -13.99 15.42 -0.52
N GLY A 75 -14.27 15.40 0.79
CA GLY A 75 -15.48 14.79 1.35
C GLY A 75 -15.18 13.38 1.83
N GLY A 76 -15.00 13.28 3.15
CA GLY A 76 -14.53 12.10 3.84
C GLY A 76 -15.37 10.83 3.63
N ILE A 77 -14.80 9.75 4.12
CA ILE A 77 -15.45 8.50 4.53
C ILE A 77 -16.96 8.71 4.76
N GLY A 78 -17.84 8.41 3.77
CA GLY A 78 -19.26 8.73 3.94
C GLY A 78 -20.24 8.32 2.84
N ALA A 79 -20.00 8.61 1.56
CA ALA A 79 -21.13 8.58 0.61
C ALA A 79 -21.60 7.19 0.14
N ASN A 80 -20.75 6.15 0.15
CA ASN A 80 -21.12 4.85 -0.44
C ASN A 80 -21.01 3.64 0.51
N ARG A 81 -20.59 3.83 1.77
CA ARG A 81 -20.48 2.72 2.74
C ARG A 81 -21.66 2.61 3.71
N LEU A 82 -22.52 3.64 3.79
CA LEU A 82 -23.75 3.63 4.60
C LEU A 82 -24.99 3.08 3.87
N ARG A 83 -24.93 2.82 2.56
CA ARG A 83 -26.06 2.25 1.80
C ARG A 83 -26.12 0.71 1.83
N ARG A 84 -25.59 0.06 2.87
CA ARG A 84 -25.75 -1.39 3.06
C ARG A 84 -25.77 -1.84 4.52
N SER A 85 -26.38 -1.06 5.41
CA SER A 85 -26.80 -1.54 6.72
C SER A 85 -27.97 -0.72 7.24
N THR A 86 -29.13 -0.85 6.60
CA THR A 86 -30.40 -0.45 7.22
C THR A 86 -31.51 -1.37 6.74
N ASN A 87 -31.63 -2.53 7.38
CA ASN A 87 -32.95 -2.96 7.84
C ASN A 87 -32.81 -3.96 9.01
N PRO A 88 -32.81 -3.50 10.27
CA PRO A 88 -33.06 -4.40 11.40
C PRO A 88 -34.52 -4.44 11.84
N PHE A 89 -35.42 -3.55 11.36
CA PHE A 89 -36.83 -3.57 11.81
C PHE A 89 -37.83 -3.01 10.77
N GLY A 90 -38.70 -3.89 10.27
CA GLY A 90 -39.97 -3.58 9.61
C GLY A 90 -40.54 -4.85 8.98
N ARG A 91 -41.68 -5.44 9.39
CA ARG A 91 -42.77 -5.05 10.30
C ARG A 91 -43.29 -6.30 11.02
N VAL A 92 -43.70 -6.15 12.28
CA VAL A 92 -44.73 -6.99 12.92
C VAL A 92 -46.03 -6.20 12.90
N SER A 93 -47.08 -6.79 12.31
CA SER A 93 -48.54 -6.56 12.47
C SER A 93 -49.17 -7.47 11.40
N GLY A 94 -50.00 -8.47 11.65
CA GLY A 94 -51.05 -8.57 12.66
C GLY A 94 -52.40 -8.57 11.92
N ASP A 95 -53.03 -9.76 11.87
CA ASP A 95 -54.48 -10.00 11.82
C ASP A 95 -55.31 -9.77 10.53
N GLY A 96 -56.38 -10.58 10.38
CA GLY A 96 -57.54 -10.31 9.51
C GLY A 96 -57.81 -11.34 8.40
N GLY A 97 -58.72 -12.28 8.67
CA GLY A 97 -59.00 -13.44 7.80
C GLY A 97 -59.85 -13.21 6.55
N ARG A 98 -60.05 -14.32 5.84
CA ARG A 98 -61.32 -14.83 5.28
C ARG A 98 -61.13 -16.31 4.96
#